data_AF-A0A2S9J2J9-F1
#
_entry.id   AF-A0A2S9J2J9-F1
#
_cell.length_a   1.000
_cell.length_b   1.000
_cell.length_c   1.000
_cell.angle_alpha   90.00
_cell.angle_beta   90.00
_cell.angle_gamma   90.00
#
_symmetry.space_group_name_H-M   'P 1'
#
loop_
_entity.id
_entity.type
_entity.pdbx_description
1 polymer ?
#
loop_
_entity_poly.entity_id
_entity_poly.type
_entity_poly.pdbx_seq_one_letter_code
_entity_poly.pdbx_strand_id
1 'polypeptide(L)'
;MDTRNELYNHLIKRFQDYSAEELVQLNNELVSGKWGTNRGTFRTAVLNALSKKGVDLSAIVHRCDGFTAIQIVPVALAENNVLIPLAE
;
A
#
# COMPACT_ATOMS: atom_id res chain seq x y z
N MET A 1 4.40 -12.62 -21.00
CA MET A 1 4.48 -11.83 -19.74
C MET A 1 3.05 -11.46 -19.36
N ASP A 2 2.39 -12.27 -18.55
CA ASP A 2 0.98 -12.03 -18.13
C ASP A 2 0.80 -12.16 -16.60
N THR A 3 1.69 -12.89 -15.95
CA THR A 3 1.53 -13.35 -14.56
C THR A 3 1.51 -12.22 -13.52
N ARG A 4 2.21 -11.10 -13.78
CA ARG A 4 2.22 -9.94 -12.85
C ARG A 4 0.92 -9.13 -12.90
N ASN A 5 0.35 -8.97 -14.09
CA ASN A 5 -0.93 -8.28 -14.26
C ASN A 5 -2.08 -9.13 -13.73
N GLU A 6 -2.04 -10.44 -13.97
CA GLU A 6 -2.97 -11.41 -13.38
C GLU A 6 -2.91 -11.38 -11.84
N LEU A 7 -1.70 -11.44 -11.27
CA LEU A 7 -1.51 -11.34 -9.82
C LEU A 7 -2.07 -10.03 -9.27
N TYR A 8 -1.74 -8.89 -9.88
CA TYR A 8 -2.25 -7.58 -9.45
C TYR A 8 -3.78 -7.52 -9.48
N ASN A 9 -4.40 -7.99 -10.57
CA ASN A 9 -5.86 -8.03 -10.71
C ASN A 9 -6.51 -8.95 -9.67
N HIS A 10 -5.90 -10.09 -9.39
CA HIS A 10 -6.36 -11.01 -8.34
C HIS A 10 -6.27 -10.36 -6.96
N LEU A 11 -5.16 -9.68 -6.65
CA LEU A 11 -4.95 -8.99 -5.38
C LEU A 11 -5.94 -7.85 -5.16
N ILE A 12 -6.21 -7.03 -6.18
CA ILE A 12 -7.22 -5.95 -6.05
C ILE A 12 -8.58 -6.52 -5.69
N LYS A 13 -9.03 -7.59 -6.36
CA LYS A 13 -10.32 -8.22 -6.06
C LYS A 13 -10.33 -8.74 -4.62
N ARG A 14 -9.26 -9.40 -4.20
CA ARG A 14 -9.15 -9.94 -2.84
C ARG A 14 -9.16 -8.85 -1.77
N PHE A 15 -8.46 -7.74 -1.99
CA PHE A 15 -8.32 -6.65 -1.04
C PHE A 15 -9.56 -5.73 -0.93
N GLN A 16 -10.57 -5.91 -1.79
CA GLN A 16 -11.85 -5.20 -1.62
C GLN A 16 -12.55 -5.58 -0.32
N ASP A 17 -12.43 -6.85 0.07
CA ASP A 17 -13.09 -7.42 1.25
C ASP A 17 -12.38 -7.06 2.58
N TYR A 18 -11.16 -6.53 2.51
CA TYR A 18 -10.34 -6.24 3.69
C TYR A 18 -10.72 -4.88 4.30
N SER A 19 -10.61 -4.70 5.60
CA SER A 19 -10.74 -3.39 6.24
C SER A 19 -9.52 -2.50 5.96
N ALA A 20 -9.63 -1.20 6.26
CA ALA A 20 -8.49 -0.29 6.12
C ALA A 20 -7.35 -0.69 7.07
N GLU A 21 -7.68 -1.12 8.28
CA GLU A 21 -6.74 -1.59 9.31
C GLU A 21 -6.02 -2.87 8.87
N GLU A 22 -6.73 -3.84 8.30
CA GLU A 22 -6.13 -5.08 7.77
C GLU A 22 -5.15 -4.76 6.63
N LEU A 23 -5.49 -3.82 5.75
CA LEU A 23 -4.61 -3.38 4.67
C LEU A 23 -3.37 -2.63 5.19
N VAL A 24 -3.51 -1.87 6.29
CA VAL A 24 -2.38 -1.23 6.96
C VAL A 24 -1.43 -2.26 7.58
N GLN A 25 -1.98 -3.26 8.28
CA GLN A 25 -1.18 -4.37 8.81
C GLN A 25 -0.42 -5.08 7.69
N LEU A 26 -1.09 -5.38 6.57
CA LEU A 26 -0.47 -6.01 5.41
C LEU A 26 0.64 -5.14 4.79
N ASN A 27 0.46 -3.81 4.67
CA ASN A 27 1.55 -2.92 4.25
C ASN A 27 2.76 -3.02 5.20
N ASN A 28 2.53 -3.04 6.51
CA ASN A 28 3.60 -3.07 7.50
C ASN A 28 4.37 -4.40 7.47
N GLU A 29 3.67 -5.52 7.28
CA GLU A 29 4.28 -6.81 7.02
C GLU A 29 5.09 -6.80 5.73
N LEU A 30 4.60 -6.15 4.67
CA LEU A 30 5.31 -6.02 3.39
C LEU A 30 6.59 -5.19 3.51
N VAL A 31 6.59 -4.16 4.36
CA VAL A 31 7.75 -3.29 4.59
C VAL A 31 8.79 -3.97 5.48
N SER A 32 8.37 -4.67 6.54
CA SER A 32 9.26 -5.31 7.51
C SER A 32 9.74 -6.71 7.08
N GLY A 33 8.95 -7.43 6.27
CA GLY A 33 9.19 -8.83 5.91
C GLY A 33 9.96 -9.07 4.60
N LYS A 34 10.42 -10.31 4.42
CA LYS A 34 11.08 -10.79 3.18
C LYS A 34 10.04 -11.36 2.21
N TRP A 35 9.31 -10.49 1.50
CA TRP A 35 8.25 -10.87 0.54
C TRP A 35 8.74 -11.17 -0.89
N GLY A 36 10.05 -11.32 -1.07
CA GLY A 36 10.65 -11.69 -2.36
C GLY A 36 10.43 -10.66 -3.48
N THR A 37 10.51 -11.13 -4.73
CA THR A 37 10.52 -10.30 -5.95
C THR A 37 9.17 -9.64 -6.28
N ASN A 38 8.06 -10.17 -5.77
CA ASN A 38 6.72 -9.64 -6.04
C ASN A 38 6.25 -8.58 -5.02
N ARG A 39 7.07 -8.26 -4.01
CA ARG A 39 6.75 -7.27 -2.95
C ARG A 39 6.19 -5.97 -3.51
N GLY A 40 6.77 -5.46 -4.61
CA GLY A 40 6.30 -4.24 -5.26
C GLY A 40 4.85 -4.35 -5.75
N THR A 41 4.50 -5.44 -6.43
CA THR A 41 3.13 -5.68 -6.92
C THR A 41 2.12 -5.78 -5.77
N PHE A 42 2.48 -6.50 -4.70
CA PHE A 42 1.64 -6.61 -3.51
C PHE A 42 1.41 -5.25 -2.86
N ARG A 43 2.47 -4.49 -2.61
CA ARG A 43 2.37 -3.17 -1.99
C ARG A 43 1.55 -2.20 -2.83
N THR A 44 1.73 -2.20 -4.16
CA THR A 44 0.91 -1.37 -5.05
C THR A 44 -0.58 -1.75 -4.97
N ALA A 45 -0.91 -3.03 -4.91
CA ALA A 45 -2.30 -3.48 -4.76
C ALA A 45 -2.90 -3.05 -3.41
N VAL A 46 -2.13 -3.14 -2.32
CA VAL A 46 -2.55 -2.68 -0.98
C VAL A 46 -2.81 -1.17 -0.99
N LEU A 47 -1.89 -0.36 -1.51
CA LEU A 47 -2.05 1.09 -1.59
C LEU A 47 -3.25 1.49 -2.47
N ASN A 48 -3.49 0.76 -3.57
CA ASN A 48 -4.67 0.97 -4.39
C ASN A 48 -5.97 0.70 -3.63
N ALA A 49 -6.01 -0.39 -2.85
CA ALA A 49 -7.17 -0.75 -2.04
C ALA A 49 -7.43 0.28 -0.94
N LEU A 50 -6.38 0.77 -0.25
CA LEU A 50 -6.48 1.84 0.74
C LEU A 50 -7.03 3.13 0.12
N SER A 51 -6.47 3.57 -1.02
CA SER A 51 -6.96 4.75 -1.73
C SER A 51 -8.43 4.63 -2.15
N LYS A 52 -8.86 3.45 -2.63
CA LYS A 52 -10.27 3.19 -2.98
C LYS A 52 -11.22 3.23 -1.78
N LYS A 53 -10.71 2.96 -0.57
CA LYS A 53 -11.46 3.09 0.69
C LYS A 53 -11.45 4.53 1.24
N GLY A 54 -10.92 5.49 0.48
CA GLY A 54 -10.86 6.89 0.88
C GLY A 54 -9.76 7.20 1.89
N VAL A 55 -8.79 6.29 2.06
CA VAL A 55 -7.63 6.53 2.92
C VAL A 55 -6.70 7.52 2.24
N ASP A 56 -6.32 8.58 2.95
CA ASP A 56 -5.36 9.55 2.46
C ASP A 56 -3.93 8.99 2.56
N LEU A 57 -3.25 8.92 1.41
CA LEU A 57 -1.88 8.44 1.27
C LEU A 57 -0.86 9.59 1.20
N SER A 58 -1.31 10.85 1.27
CA SER A 58 -0.49 12.04 1.05
C SER A 58 0.77 12.09 1.91
N ALA A 59 0.69 11.61 3.15
CA ALA A 59 1.82 11.62 4.09
C ALA A 59 2.99 10.71 3.67
N ILE A 60 2.76 9.73 2.78
CA ILE A 60 3.81 8.82 2.28
C ILE A 60 4.08 8.99 0.79
N VAL A 61 3.39 9.91 0.11
CA VAL A 61 3.53 10.19 -1.33
C VAL A 61 4.25 11.52 -1.51
N HIS A 62 5.47 11.46 -2.03
CA HIS A 62 6.26 12.63 -2.37
C HIS A 62 6.23 12.87 -3.87
N ARG A 63 5.98 14.12 -4.28
CA ARG A 63 6.05 14.54 -5.68
C ARG A 63 7.19 15.55 -5.82
N CYS A 64 8.16 15.26 -6.69
CA CYS A 64 9.28 16.15 -7.02
C CYS A 64 9.53 16.10 -8.52
N ASP A 65 9.47 17.25 -9.19
CA ASP A 65 9.92 17.48 -10.56
C ASP A 65 9.50 16.38 -11.56
N GLY A 66 8.20 16.08 -11.62
CA GLY A 66 7.63 15.10 -12.54
C GLY A 66 7.72 13.64 -12.08
N PHE A 67 8.34 13.37 -10.93
CA PHE A 67 8.41 12.04 -10.32
C PHE A 67 7.49 11.95 -9.10
N THR A 68 6.84 10.80 -8.94
CA THR A 68 6.11 10.44 -7.71
C THR A 68 6.85 9.30 -7.03
N ALA A 69 7.36 9.55 -5.83
CA ALA A 69 7.99 8.57 -4.97
C ALA A 69 7.06 8.23 -3.80
N ILE A 70 6.89 6.94 -3.51
CA ILE A 70 6.12 6.49 -2.35
C ILE A 70 7.10 5.95 -1.31
N GLN A 71 7.17 6.61 -0.16
CA GLN A 71 8.04 6.22 0.95
C GLN A 71 7.73 4.78 1.38
N ILE A 72 8.75 3.93 1.54
CA ILE A 72 8.60 2.53 1.96
C ILE A 72 8.86 2.45 3.46
N VAL A 73 7.83 2.76 4.25
CA VAL A 73 7.88 2.77 5.71
C VAL A 73 6.64 2.12 6.30
N PRO A 74 6.71 1.57 7.53
CA PRO A 74 5.53 1.18 8.27
C PRO A 74 4.63 2.40 8.48
N VAL A 75 3.32 2.19 8.53
CA VAL A 75 2.30 3.23 8.65
C VAL A 75 1.26 2.86 9.70
N ALA A 76 0.60 3.86 10.26
CA ALA A 76 -0.62 3.70 11.06
C ALA A 76 -1.78 4.44 10.39
N LEU A 77 -3.01 4.02 10.69
CA LEU A 77 -4.22 4.72 10.29
C LEU A 77 -4.63 5.67 11.42
N ALA A 78 -4.68 6.97 11.13
CA ALA A 78 -5.19 7.98 12.05
C ALA A 78 -6.73 8.06 12.00
N GLU A 79 -7.34 8.67 13.02
CA GLU A 79 -8.80 8.79 13.17
C GLU A 79 -9.50 9.50 11.99
N ASN A 80 -8.76 10.33 11.25
CA ASN A 80 -9.24 11.04 10.07
C ASN A 80 -9.03 10.28 8.75
N ASN A 81 -8.82 8.96 8.82
CA ASN A 81 -8.58 8.09 7.66
C ASN A 81 -7.32 8.48 6.85
N VAL A 82 -6.32 9.03 7.54
CA VAL A 82 -5.03 9.41 6.96
C VAL A 82 -3.98 8.38 7.37
N LEU A 83 -3.16 7.92 6.41
CA LEU A 83 -1.97 7.16 6.76
C LEU A 83 -0.91 8.09 7.32
N ILE A 84 -0.34 7.72 8.45
CA ILE A 84 0.83 8.39 9.02
C ILE A 84 2.02 7.43 9.00
N PRO A 85 3.19 7.85 8.50
CA PRO A 85 4.40 7.04 8.59
C PRO A 85 4.80 6.84 10.06
N LEU A 86 5.17 5.62 10.42
CA LEU A 86 5.70 5.25 11.75
C LEU A 86 7.23 5.24 11.76
N ALA A 87 7.86 5.91 10.80
CA ALA A 87 9.31 6.04 10.76
C ALA A 87 9.78 7.06 11.82
N GLU A 88 10.86 6.69 12.51
CA GLU A 88 11.64 7.54 13.43
C GLU A 88 12.17 8.82 12.76
#